data_AF-A0A523WPU6-F1
#
_entry.id   AF-A0A523WPU6-F1
#
_cell.length_a   1.000
_cell.length_b   1.000
_cell.length_c   1.000
_cell.angle_alpha   90.00
_cell.angle_beta   90.00
_cell.angle_gamma   90.00
#
_symmetry.space_group_name_H-M   'P 1'
#
loop_
_entity.id
_entity.type
_entity.pdbx_description
1 polymer ?
#
loop_
_entity_poly.entity_id
_entity_poly.type
_entity_poly.pdbx_seq_one_letter_code
_entity_poly.pdbx_strand_id
1 'polypeptide(L)'
;MKDANMDVKTIVGIIVAVGAVAGGIWKVLDLTSKTHAFLKKKHLRKPEKKILVMAEHSEGRIWVLETDQTGNFVKIGRNSLDDSGNPAVRQTYLEALRSLEKRRLVLKESENLYCLTGSGFEKAKKSRKSK
;
A
#
# COMPACT_ATOMS: atom_id res chain seq x y z
N MET A 1 30.20 6.59 -28.82
CA MET A 1 29.17 7.58 -29.22
C MET A 1 27.90 6.82 -29.60
N LYS A 2 26.79 7.18 -28.93
CA LYS A 2 25.38 6.85 -29.20
C LYS A 2 24.94 5.41 -28.93
N ASP A 3 24.54 5.23 -27.67
CA ASP A 3 23.70 4.16 -27.16
C ASP A 3 22.50 3.87 -28.07
N ALA A 4 22.29 2.59 -28.35
CA ALA A 4 21.17 2.07 -29.11
C ALA A 4 19.87 2.27 -28.33
N ASN A 5 19.18 3.38 -28.59
CA ASN A 5 17.78 3.57 -28.19
C ASN A 5 16.89 2.67 -29.06
N MET A 6 16.87 1.38 -28.74
CA MET A 6 16.09 0.38 -29.46
C MET A 6 14.63 0.48 -28.99
N ASP A 7 13.77 0.93 -29.91
CA ASP A 7 12.34 1.14 -29.66
C ASP A 7 11.69 -0.13 -29.10
N VAL A 8 10.89 0.03 -28.03
CA VAL A 8 10.26 -1.08 -27.29
C VAL A 8 9.38 -1.94 -28.21
N LYS A 9 8.81 -1.38 -29.28
CA LYS A 9 8.02 -2.15 -30.24
C LYS A 9 8.88 -3.13 -31.04
N THR A 10 10.13 -2.78 -31.31
CA THR A 10 11.09 -3.64 -32.02
C THR A 10 11.51 -4.82 -31.15
N ILE A 11 11.73 -4.61 -29.85
CA ILE A 11 12.03 -5.69 -28.88
C ILE A 11 10.85 -6.66 -28.77
N VAL A 12 9.64 -6.13 -28.64
CA VAL A 12 8.42 -6.95 -28.54
C VAL A 12 8.17 -7.73 -29.84
N GLY A 13 8.40 -7.10 -31.00
CA GLY A 13 8.28 -7.76 -32.30
C GLY A 13 9.25 -8.93 -32.48
N ILE A 14 10.51 -8.78 -32.05
CA ILE A 14 11.51 -9.86 -32.10
C ILE A 14 11.13 -11.02 -31.17
N ILE A 15 10.66 -10.74 -29.96
CA ILE A 15 10.27 -11.79 -28.99
C ILE A 15 9.06 -12.59 -29.51
N VAL A 16 8.09 -11.94 -30.15
CA VAL A 16 6.93 -12.62 -30.74
C VAL A 16 7.34 -13.47 -31.95
N ALA A 17 8.27 -12.98 -32.79
CA ALA A 17 8.74 -13.73 -33.96
C ALA A 17 9.58 -14.97 -33.59
N VAL A 18 10.41 -14.90 -32.56
CA VAL A 18 11.24 -16.04 -32.10
C VAL A 18 10.36 -17.11 -31.42
N GLY A 19 9.23 -16.74 -30.83
CA GLY A 19 8.32 -17.65 -30.12
C GLY A 19 7.47 -18.58 -31.01
N ALA A 20 7.53 -18.47 -32.34
CA ALA A 20 6.67 -19.23 -33.24
C ALA A 20 7.22 -20.60 -33.70
N VAL A 21 8.49 -20.93 -33.42
CA VAL A 21 9.18 -22.06 -34.09
C VAL A 21 9.28 -23.35 -33.27
N ALA A 22 8.95 -23.37 -31.98
CA ALA A 22 9.01 -24.62 -31.20
C ALA A 22 7.88 -24.70 -30.17
N GLY A 23 7.11 -25.78 -30.25
CA GLY A 23 5.92 -26.06 -29.45
C GLY A 23 6.10 -25.82 -27.94
N GLY A 24 5.62 -24.67 -27.47
CA GLY A 24 5.76 -24.25 -26.08
C GLY A 24 4.81 -23.13 -25.68
N ILE A 25 3.59 -23.09 -26.24
CA ILE A 25 2.65 -21.96 -26.07
C ILE A 25 2.04 -21.88 -24.65
N TRP A 26 2.21 -22.88 -23.78
CA TRP A 26 1.54 -22.87 -22.46
C TRP A 26 2.37 -22.33 -21.28
N LYS A 27 3.68 -22.07 -21.44
CA LYS A 27 4.54 -21.69 -20.30
C LYS A 27 4.86 -20.19 -20.21
N VAL A 28 4.54 -19.41 -21.23
CA VAL A 28 4.81 -17.95 -21.28
C VAL A 28 3.65 -17.10 -20.74
N LEU A 29 2.46 -17.68 -20.57
CA LEU A 29 1.30 -16.95 -20.03
C LEU A 29 1.37 -16.70 -18.51
N ASP A 30 2.19 -17.44 -17.76
CA ASP A 30 2.23 -17.35 -16.29
C ASP A 30 3.18 -16.25 -15.78
N LEU A 31 4.09 -15.74 -16.62
CA LEU A 31 5.04 -14.70 -16.21
C LEU A 31 4.60 -13.26 -16.52
N THR A 32 3.55 -13.06 -17.31
CA THR A 32 3.04 -11.71 -17.65
C THR A 32 1.98 -11.18 -16.69
N SER A 33 1.51 -11.97 -15.73
CA SER A 33 0.58 -11.48 -14.68
C SER A 33 1.30 -10.78 -13.51
N LYS A 34 2.61 -10.96 -13.36
CA LYS A 34 3.39 -10.36 -12.25
C LYS A 34 3.96 -8.97 -12.55
N THR A 35 3.91 -8.49 -13.79
CA THR A 35 4.55 -7.22 -14.18
C THR A 35 3.60 -6.02 -14.21
N HIS A 36 2.26 -6.21 -14.17
CA HIS A 36 1.31 -5.10 -14.09
C HIS A 36 0.95 -4.64 -12.64
N ALA A 37 1.54 -5.25 -11.62
CA ALA A 37 1.29 -4.89 -10.21
C ALA A 37 2.30 -3.89 -9.62
N PHE A 38 3.43 -3.61 -10.28
CA PHE A 38 4.57 -2.97 -9.61
C PHE A 38 4.71 -1.45 -9.79
N LEU A 39 3.91 -0.80 -10.66
CA LEU A 39 4.06 0.63 -10.97
C LEU A 39 2.78 1.46 -10.84
N LYS A 40 1.91 1.15 -9.87
CA LYS A 40 1.13 2.22 -9.26
C LYS A 40 1.95 2.77 -8.09
N LYS A 41 2.71 3.84 -8.32
CA LYS A 41 3.07 4.85 -7.29
C LYS A 41 1.75 5.42 -6.74
N LYS A 42 1.02 4.61 -5.99
CA LYS A 42 -0.29 4.95 -5.45
C LYS A 42 0.01 5.96 -4.35
N HIS A 43 -0.18 7.23 -4.69
CA HIS A 43 -0.05 8.32 -3.74
C HIS A 43 -0.84 7.95 -2.49
N LEU A 44 -0.19 8.03 -1.33
CA LEU A 44 -0.87 7.82 -0.06
C LEU A 44 -1.92 8.92 0.09
N ARG A 45 -3.16 8.54 0.35
CA ARG A 45 -4.24 9.49 0.66
C ARG A 45 -3.90 10.21 1.97
N LYS A 46 -4.46 11.41 2.16
CA LYS A 46 -4.29 12.19 3.41
C LYS A 46 -4.52 11.36 4.69
N PRO A 47 -5.61 10.58 4.84
CA PRO A 47 -5.84 9.75 6.02
C PRO A 47 -4.79 8.64 6.20
N GLU A 48 -4.34 8.01 5.11
CA GLU A 48 -3.27 6.99 5.16
C GLU A 48 -1.95 7.59 5.68
N LYS A 49 -1.58 8.78 5.18
CA LYS A 49 -0.37 9.50 5.65
C LYS A 49 -0.49 9.86 7.13
N LYS A 50 -1.65 10.34 7.57
CA LYS A 50 -1.89 10.72 8.97
C LYS A 50 -1.73 9.53 9.90
N ILE A 51 -2.32 8.38 9.55
CA ILE A 51 -2.15 7.12 10.30
C ILE A 51 -0.67 6.76 10.42
N LEU A 52 0.07 6.72 9.31
CA LEU A 52 1.49 6.34 9.31
C LEU A 52 2.35 7.26 10.20
N VAL A 53 2.17 8.57 10.07
CA VAL A 53 2.93 9.57 10.85
C VAL A 53 2.60 9.46 12.34
N MET A 54 1.33 9.33 12.70
CA MET A 54 0.94 9.19 14.11
C MET A 54 1.40 7.86 14.70
N ALA A 55 1.36 6.79 13.92
CA ALA A 55 1.79 5.46 14.35
C ALA A 55 3.31 5.45 14.56
N GLU A 56 4.10 6.11 13.72
CA GLU A 56 5.55 6.27 13.92
C GLU A 56 5.88 6.86 15.30
N HIS A 57 5.10 7.83 15.77
CA HIS A 57 5.26 8.43 17.11
C HIS A 57 4.76 7.54 18.26
N SER A 58 3.98 6.51 17.97
CA SER A 58 3.36 5.61 18.95
C SER A 58 3.95 4.20 18.87
N GLU A 59 5.27 4.11 18.67
CA GLU A 59 6.01 2.83 18.53
C GLU A 59 5.51 1.93 17.40
N GLY A 60 4.83 2.50 16.40
CA GLY A 60 4.23 1.78 15.29
C GLY A 60 2.90 1.10 15.61
N ARG A 61 2.33 1.28 16.81
CA ARG A 61 1.10 0.60 17.22
C ARG A 61 -0.15 1.41 16.86
N ILE A 62 -1.11 0.73 16.28
CA ILE A 62 -2.41 1.25 15.86
C ILE A 62 -3.48 0.34 16.44
N TRP A 63 -4.37 0.91 17.24
CA TRP A 63 -5.48 0.21 17.86
C TRP A 63 -6.77 0.49 17.10
N VAL A 64 -7.56 -0.54 16.85
CA VAL A 64 -8.95 -0.40 16.41
C VAL A 64 -9.83 -0.74 17.59
N LEU A 65 -10.64 0.23 18.03
CA LEU A 65 -11.53 0.05 19.16
C LEU A 65 -12.97 0.00 18.66
N GLU A 66 -13.75 -0.89 19.24
CA GLU A 66 -15.19 -0.99 19.03
C GLU A 66 -15.91 -0.48 20.28
N THR A 67 -16.98 0.28 20.08
CA THR A 67 -17.88 0.71 21.16
C THR A 67 -19.31 0.51 20.73
N ASP A 68 -20.19 0.10 21.64
CA ASP A 68 -21.60 -0.19 21.31
C ASP A 68 -22.35 1.05 20.81
N GLN A 69 -21.95 2.25 21.25
CA GLN A 69 -22.61 3.50 20.92
C GLN A 69 -22.10 4.15 19.64
N THR A 70 -20.83 3.93 19.32
CA THR A 70 -20.14 4.67 18.25
C THR A 70 -19.63 3.72 17.16
N GLY A 71 -19.54 2.42 17.38
CA GLY A 71 -18.95 1.46 16.44
C GLY A 71 -17.41 1.53 16.41
N ASN A 72 -16.82 1.06 15.32
CA ASN A 72 -15.37 0.94 15.16
C ASN A 72 -14.68 2.29 14.88
N PHE A 73 -13.57 2.55 15.57
CA PHE A 73 -12.71 3.72 15.33
C PHE A 73 -11.22 3.40 15.53
N VAL A 74 -10.36 4.24 14.94
CA VAL A 74 -8.91 4.04 14.92
C VAL A 74 -8.26 4.95 15.97
N LYS A 75 -7.51 4.36 16.89
CA LYS A 75 -6.74 5.03 17.94
C LYS A 75 -5.26 4.76 17.77
N ILE A 76 -4.43 5.78 17.93
CA ILE A 76 -2.98 5.68 17.79
C ILE A 76 -2.31 6.34 18.99
N GLY A 77 -1.71 5.51 19.85
CA GLY A 77 -1.18 5.96 21.13
C GLY A 77 -2.26 6.63 21.99
N ARG A 78 -2.02 7.89 22.37
CA ARG A 78 -2.97 8.72 23.15
C ARG A 78 -4.00 9.45 22.29
N ASN A 79 -3.84 9.46 20.97
CA ASN A 79 -4.67 10.25 20.08
C ASN A 79 -5.73 9.38 19.41
N SER A 80 -6.97 9.87 19.40
CA SER A 80 -8.05 9.28 18.63
C SER A 80 -8.17 9.99 17.28
N LEU A 81 -8.43 9.25 16.19
CA LEU A 81 -8.59 9.86 14.86
C LEU A 81 -10.02 10.36 14.59
N ASP A 82 -10.92 10.22 15.57
CA ASP A 82 -12.35 10.47 15.52
C ASP A 82 -12.81 11.62 16.42
N ASP A 83 -12.01 12.69 16.55
CA ASP A 83 -12.30 13.89 17.37
C ASP A 83 -13.69 14.54 17.11
N SER A 84 -14.38 14.20 16.02
CA SER A 84 -15.65 14.83 15.62
C SER A 84 -16.90 13.99 15.88
N GLY A 85 -16.78 12.74 16.37
CA GLY A 85 -17.93 11.83 16.52
C GLY A 85 -18.61 11.44 15.21
N ASN A 86 -18.13 11.92 14.06
CA ASN A 86 -18.76 11.73 12.75
C ASN A 86 -18.46 10.31 12.19
N PRO A 87 -19.49 9.49 11.90
CA PRO A 87 -19.30 8.12 11.40
C PRO A 87 -18.61 8.07 10.04
N ALA A 88 -18.79 9.07 9.17
CA ALA A 88 -18.14 9.09 7.85
C ALA A 88 -16.61 9.25 7.97
N VAL A 89 -16.16 10.03 8.95
CA VAL A 89 -14.72 10.23 9.23
C VAL A 89 -14.11 8.93 9.75
N ARG A 90 -14.81 8.25 10.67
CA ARG A 90 -14.39 6.94 11.20
C ARG A 90 -14.22 5.90 10.10
N GLN A 91 -15.22 5.77 9.22
CA GLN A 91 -15.15 4.86 8.08
C GLN A 91 -13.99 5.19 7.14
N THR A 92 -13.72 6.47 6.89
CA THR A 92 -12.59 6.91 6.06
C THR A 92 -11.24 6.45 6.62
N TYR A 93 -11.05 6.49 7.94
CA TYR A 93 -9.82 6.00 8.58
C TYR A 93 -9.73 4.47 8.60
N LEU A 94 -10.86 3.76 8.79
CA LEU A 94 -10.89 2.30 8.68
C LEU A 94 -10.55 1.83 7.27
N GLU A 95 -11.07 2.50 6.24
CA GLU A 95 -10.71 2.22 4.85
C GLU A 95 -9.24 2.52 4.56
N ALA A 96 -8.72 3.61 5.11
CA ALA A 96 -7.29 3.95 5.01
C ALA A 96 -6.43 2.87 5.66
N LEU A 97 -6.81 2.37 6.85
CA LEU A 97 -6.10 1.29 7.54
C LEU A 97 -6.11 -0.01 6.73
N ARG A 98 -7.28 -0.42 6.21
CA ARG A 98 -7.40 -1.59 5.31
C ARG A 98 -6.55 -1.44 4.05
N SER A 99 -6.46 -0.23 3.50
CA SER A 99 -5.61 0.05 2.35
C SER A 99 -4.11 -0.03 2.69
N LEU A 100 -3.70 0.40 3.88
CA LEU A 100 -2.32 0.25 4.37
C LEU A 100 -1.95 -1.22 4.60
N GLU A 101 -2.87 -2.01 5.17
CA GLU A 101 -2.72 -3.46 5.36
C GLU A 101 -2.57 -4.19 4.01
N LYS A 102 -3.44 -3.89 3.02
CA LYS A 102 -3.32 -4.43 1.66
C LYS A 102 -1.98 -4.11 1.00
N ARG A 103 -1.34 -3.01 1.38
CA ARG A 103 -0.01 -2.60 0.89
C ARG A 103 1.14 -3.14 1.75
N ARG A 104 0.87 -3.94 2.78
CA ARG A 104 1.84 -4.48 3.74
C ARG A 104 2.66 -3.42 4.48
N LEU A 105 2.13 -2.20 4.60
CA LEU A 105 2.74 -1.13 5.40
C LEU A 105 2.41 -1.28 6.89
N VAL A 106 1.33 -2.00 7.17
CA VAL A 106 0.81 -2.31 8.49
C VAL A 106 0.50 -3.81 8.49
N LEU A 107 0.75 -4.50 9.60
CA LEU A 107 0.35 -5.88 9.83
C LEU A 107 -0.62 -5.94 11.00
N LYS A 108 -1.60 -6.83 10.90
CA LYS A 108 -2.50 -7.15 11.99
C LYS A 108 -1.79 -8.14 12.93
N GLU A 109 -1.52 -7.74 14.17
CA GLU A 109 -0.94 -8.62 15.19
C GLU A 109 -2.00 -9.30 16.05
N SER A 110 -3.13 -8.63 16.27
CA SER A 110 -4.26 -9.17 17.02
C SER A 110 -5.56 -8.61 16.47
N GLU A 111 -6.71 -9.05 17.00
CA GLU A 111 -8.03 -8.65 16.53
C GLU A 111 -8.20 -7.12 16.39
N ASN A 112 -7.67 -6.39 17.37
CA ASN A 112 -7.78 -4.94 17.51
C ASN A 112 -6.44 -4.21 17.46
N LEU A 113 -5.34 -4.91 17.16
CA LEU A 113 -3.99 -4.33 17.17
C LEU A 113 -3.30 -4.53 15.82
N TYR A 114 -2.76 -3.42 15.33
CA TYR A 114 -2.01 -3.31 14.10
C TYR A 114 -0.64 -2.69 14.37
N CYS A 115 0.40 -3.19 13.73
CA CYS A 115 1.77 -2.72 13.87
C CYS A 115 2.35 -2.28 12.52
N LEU A 116 3.12 -1.18 12.53
CA LEU A 116 3.88 -0.74 11.35
C LEU A 116 4.96 -1.77 11.01
N THR A 117 5.07 -2.09 9.72
CA THR A 117 6.22 -2.83 9.21
C THR A 117 7.42 -1.90 9.01
N GLY A 118 8.61 -2.46 8.78
CA GLY A 118 9.79 -1.64 8.42
C GLY A 118 9.51 -0.72 7.22
N SER A 119 8.80 -1.22 6.20
CA SER A 119 8.37 -0.42 5.06
C SER A 119 7.34 0.67 5.42
N GLY A 120 6.50 0.43 6.42
CA GLY A 120 5.59 1.42 7.01
C GLY A 120 6.34 2.57 7.67
N PHE A 121 7.35 2.26 8.48
CA PHE A 121 8.22 3.26 9.13
C PHE A 121 8.98 4.12 8.11
N GLU A 122 9.59 3.53 7.09
CA GLU A 122 10.26 4.30 6.03
C GLU A 122 9.30 5.25 5.32
N LYS A 123 8.08 4.79 5.09
CA LYS A 123 7.05 5.58 4.42
C LYS A 123 6.53 6.72 5.30
N ALA A 124 6.42 6.51 6.62
CA ALA A 124 6.09 7.53 7.60
C ALA A 124 7.17 8.64 7.60
N LYS A 125 8.45 8.25 7.70
CA LYS A 125 9.60 9.18 7.63
C LYS A 125 9.61 10.02 6.37
N LYS A 126 9.34 9.40 5.21
CA LYS A 126 9.26 10.13 3.92
C LYS A 126 8.07 11.09 3.89
N SER A 127 6.95 10.72 4.49
CA SER A 127 5.75 11.55 4.54
C SER A 127 5.91 12.78 5.43
N ARG A 128 6.78 12.72 6.45
CA ARG A 128 7.16 13.86 7.30
C ARG A 128 8.03 14.90 6.58
N LYS A 129 8.96 14.45 5.73
CA LYS A 129 9.92 15.32 5.00
C LYS A 129 9.32 16.07 3.80
N SER A 130 8.10 15.72 3.38
CA SER A 130 7.42 16.33 2.22
C SER A 130 6.53 17.51 2.62
N LYS A 131 6.83 18.17 3.74
CA LYS A 131 6.02 19.25 4.31
C LYS A 131 6.69 20.59 4.08
#